data_AF-A0AAD4MYE5-F1
#
_entry.id   AF-A0AAD4MYE5-F1
#
_cell.length_a   1.000
_cell.length_b   1.000
_cell.length_c   1.000
_cell.angle_alpha   90.00
_cell.angle_beta   90.00
_cell.angle_gamma   90.00
#
_symmetry.space_group_name_H-M   'P 1'
#
loop_
_entity.id
_entity.type
_entity.pdbx_description
1 polymer ?
#
loop_
_entity_poly.entity_id
_entity_poly.type
_entity_poly.pdbx_seq_one_letter_code
_entity_poly.pdbx_strand_id
1 'polypeptide(L)'
;MNYGKRRFVLAATLILCFVAIFYWINEWNLDLLTNGIWILAISDVTLLDVNCLNNLEEGKVCSNPSVVSRYQRDGLERVKMTQNAAKDYVIVHYLDGDRAFQRFDTTATVLSYQENGIVRRINVLVPKNISDFIRQYRHGRFLKCGGVNVTGRLPQFSNRIIPLSFVEYLAEFRDLMWRYNTTAFILSGTLLGWRRECSIIPHTEDIDFGALIEEFSEEFYEKLKRNSLRDFRPKYILGNPRNSLEIKMTVANRPLDLFYVYPNASKNSSEIYGMRWWWREPLRYTYPRIRDLCAGDLLGRLMYVPCNVDKVLEADYGRDWEVDKPTNAKTNAYTWDRTPNMEVLPRYNGTEWPNYFYQF
;
A
#
# COMPACT_ATOMS: atom_id res chain seq x y z
N MET A 1 63.18 75.12 20.78
CA MET A 1 62.96 74.50 22.09
C MET A 1 62.43 73.09 21.90
N ASN A 2 63.20 72.11 22.38
CA ASN A 2 62.80 70.87 23.07
C ASN A 2 61.83 69.83 22.48
N TYR A 3 62.40 68.61 22.32
CA TYR A 3 61.90 67.22 22.55
C TYR A 3 60.60 66.77 21.85
N GLY A 4 60.41 65.57 21.29
CA GLY A 4 61.19 64.32 21.28
C GLY A 4 60.28 63.10 21.55
N LYS A 5 60.31 62.09 20.65
CA LYS A 5 60.03 60.62 20.86
C LYS A 5 58.57 60.19 21.17
N ARG A 6 58.04 58.99 20.86
CA ARG A 6 58.29 57.81 19.97
C ARG A 6 57.19 56.73 20.31
N ARG A 7 56.90 55.80 19.36
CA ARG A 7 56.20 54.47 19.43
C ARG A 7 54.66 54.49 19.30
N PHE A 8 53.92 53.65 18.54
CA PHE A 8 54.03 52.28 17.97
C PHE A 8 53.44 52.25 16.53
N VAL A 9 54.12 51.83 15.46
CA VAL A 9 54.16 50.49 14.79
C VAL A 9 52.82 49.90 14.28
N LEU A 10 52.68 49.94 12.93
CA LEU A 10 52.10 49.02 11.93
C LEU A 10 50.79 48.23 12.15
N ALA A 11 50.04 48.17 11.03
CA ALA A 11 49.14 47.12 10.55
C ALA A 11 47.62 47.32 10.74
N ALA A 12 46.98 48.07 9.83
CA ALA A 12 45.52 47.99 9.63
C ALA A 12 45.08 48.45 8.21
N THR A 13 45.84 48.10 7.16
CA THR A 13 45.47 48.44 5.77
C THR A 13 45.65 47.26 4.82
N LEU A 14 45.20 46.06 5.23
CA LEU A 14 45.22 44.86 4.37
C LEU A 14 44.21 43.78 4.81
N ILE A 15 43.09 44.18 5.41
CA ILE A 15 42.00 43.28 5.79
C ILE A 15 40.68 43.96 5.45
N LEU A 16 40.39 44.15 4.15
CA LEU A 16 39.04 44.50 3.68
C LEU A 16 38.80 44.14 2.18
N CYS A 17 39.72 43.41 1.53
CA CYS A 17 39.51 42.81 0.20
C CYS A 17 39.40 41.28 0.20
N PHE A 18 39.42 40.62 1.36
CA PHE A 18 39.36 39.14 1.45
C PHE A 18 38.00 38.57 1.89
N VAL A 19 37.00 39.41 2.18
CA VAL A 19 35.67 38.95 2.66
C VAL A 19 34.59 38.97 1.56
N ALA A 20 34.86 39.56 0.39
CA ALA A 20 33.90 39.61 -0.73
C ALA A 20 34.07 38.47 -1.77
N ILE A 21 35.12 37.65 -1.68
CA ILE A 21 35.31 36.49 -2.57
C ILE A 21 34.76 35.19 -1.95
N PHE A 22 34.41 35.20 -0.65
CA PHE A 22 33.85 34.04 0.05
C PHE A 22 32.32 33.89 -0.05
N TYR A 23 31.61 34.87 -0.63
CA TYR A 23 30.15 34.81 -0.80
C TYR A 23 29.68 34.60 -2.25
N TRP A 24 30.62 34.37 -3.18
CA TRP A 24 30.32 34.16 -4.60
C TRP A 24 31.07 32.97 -5.22
N ILE A 25 31.41 31.98 -4.39
CA ILE A 25 31.91 30.67 -4.80
C ILE A 25 31.21 29.62 -3.94
N ASN A 26 29.95 29.32 -4.28
CA ASN A 26 29.24 28.17 -3.68
C ASN A 26 28.33 27.46 -4.69
N GLU A 27 28.56 27.61 -6.00
CA GLU A 27 27.75 26.93 -7.03
C GLU A 27 28.54 26.17 -8.11
N TRP A 28 29.87 26.15 -8.12
CA TRP A 28 30.59 25.45 -9.19
C TRP A 28 31.80 24.66 -8.67
N ASN A 29 31.73 23.34 -8.86
CA ASN A 29 32.82 22.36 -8.96
C ASN A 29 33.91 22.38 -7.87
N LEU A 30 33.83 21.41 -6.97
CA LEU A 30 35.01 20.86 -6.29
C LEU A 30 35.30 19.47 -6.86
N ASP A 31 35.96 19.49 -8.03
CA ASP A 31 36.83 18.41 -8.49
C ASP A 31 38.21 19.04 -8.70
N LEU A 32 39.14 18.75 -7.78
CA LEU A 32 40.50 18.28 -8.04
C LEU A 32 41.43 18.55 -6.84
N LEU A 33 41.94 17.43 -6.32
CA LEU A 33 43.27 17.26 -5.72
C LEU A 33 43.51 17.80 -4.30
N THR A 34 43.08 17.03 -3.29
CA THR A 34 43.94 16.72 -2.13
C THR A 34 43.64 15.32 -1.59
N ASN A 35 44.59 14.41 -1.76
CA ASN A 35 44.92 13.27 -0.89
C ASN A 35 43.78 12.45 -0.25
N GLY A 36 43.50 11.28 -0.84
CA GLY A 36 43.48 10.03 -0.06
C GLY A 36 42.32 9.78 0.90
N ILE A 37 41.21 10.50 0.79
CA ILE A 37 39.96 10.11 1.44
C ILE A 37 38.91 10.07 0.34
N TRP A 38 38.57 8.86 -0.11
CA TRP A 38 37.34 8.63 -0.85
C TRP A 38 36.20 8.98 0.11
N ILE A 39 35.76 10.23 0.10
CA ILE A 39 34.42 10.56 0.57
C ILE A 39 33.55 9.72 -0.34
N LEU A 40 32.98 8.64 0.21
CA LEU A 40 31.95 7.85 -0.46
C LEU A 40 30.91 8.86 -0.92
N ALA A 41 30.93 9.20 -2.21
CA ALA A 41 29.89 10.03 -2.79
C ALA A 41 28.59 9.34 -2.44
N ILE A 42 27.75 10.00 -1.64
CA ILE A 42 26.41 9.52 -1.32
C ILE A 42 25.78 9.20 -2.67
N SER A 43 25.41 7.94 -2.87
CA SER A 43 24.85 7.51 -4.14
C SER A 43 23.50 8.21 -4.32
N ASP A 44 23.46 9.22 -5.19
CA ASP A 44 22.22 9.89 -5.65
C ASP A 44 21.40 9.02 -6.63
N VAL A 45 21.69 7.72 -6.70
CA VAL A 45 21.04 6.75 -7.59
C VAL A 45 20.40 5.66 -6.74
N THR A 46 19.08 5.53 -6.79
CA THR A 46 18.33 4.44 -6.16
C THR A 46 17.84 3.46 -7.23
N LEU A 47 18.28 2.22 -7.16
CA LEU A 47 17.83 1.14 -8.04
C LEU A 47 16.48 0.59 -7.57
N LEU A 48 15.47 0.68 -8.44
CA LEU A 48 14.10 0.18 -8.18
C LEU A 48 13.65 -0.89 -9.19
N ASP A 49 14.53 -1.29 -10.09
CA ASP A 49 14.27 -2.31 -11.09
C ASP A 49 14.27 -3.71 -10.47
N VAL A 50 13.12 -4.38 -10.47
CA VAL A 50 12.96 -5.68 -9.81
C VAL A 50 13.76 -6.81 -10.46
N ASN A 51 13.98 -6.79 -11.77
CA ASN A 51 14.80 -7.80 -12.43
C ASN A 51 16.25 -7.65 -11.98
N CYS A 52 16.70 -6.41 -11.85
CA CYS A 52 18.01 -6.10 -11.36
C CYS A 52 18.22 -6.33 -9.87
N LEU A 53 17.21 -6.06 -9.06
CA LEU A 53 17.24 -6.39 -7.63
C LEU A 53 17.37 -7.91 -7.42
N ASN A 54 16.65 -8.74 -8.20
CA ASN A 54 16.84 -10.19 -8.19
C ASN A 54 18.25 -10.60 -8.65
N ASN A 55 18.76 -10.00 -9.72
CA ASN A 55 20.10 -10.29 -10.23
C ASN A 55 21.21 -9.93 -9.25
N LEU A 56 21.03 -8.91 -8.40
CA LEU A 56 22.00 -8.54 -7.37
C LEU A 56 22.19 -9.64 -6.34
N GLU A 57 21.11 -10.30 -5.91
CA GLU A 57 21.19 -11.43 -4.98
C GLU A 57 21.93 -12.62 -5.59
N GLU A 58 21.84 -12.78 -6.92
CA GLU A 58 22.48 -13.86 -7.68
C GLU A 58 23.86 -13.50 -8.25
N GLY A 59 24.35 -12.27 -8.03
CA GLY A 59 25.62 -11.77 -8.56
C GLY A 59 25.66 -11.62 -10.10
N LYS A 60 24.48 -11.51 -10.74
CA LYS A 60 24.35 -11.41 -12.20
C LYS A 60 24.42 -9.97 -12.70
N VAL A 61 24.78 -9.80 -13.98
CA VAL A 61 24.84 -8.49 -14.63
C VAL A 61 23.44 -8.02 -15.03
N CYS A 62 23.18 -6.76 -14.74
CA CYS A 62 21.95 -6.07 -15.10
C CYS A 62 21.93 -5.51 -16.52
N SER A 63 20.78 -5.52 -17.17
CA SER A 63 20.56 -4.88 -18.47
C SER A 63 19.58 -3.72 -18.32
N ASN A 64 20.00 -2.50 -18.68
CA ASN A 64 19.17 -1.28 -18.66
C ASN A 64 18.31 -1.07 -17.40
N PRO A 65 18.91 -1.00 -16.19
CA PRO A 65 18.17 -0.88 -14.94
C PRO A 65 17.37 0.44 -14.85
N SER A 66 16.12 0.35 -14.39
CA SER A 66 15.34 1.48 -13.89
C SER A 66 15.85 2.02 -12.54
N VAL A 67 16.19 3.31 -12.50
CA VAL A 67 16.74 4.01 -11.34
C VAL A 67 16.06 5.36 -11.09
N VAL A 68 15.95 5.75 -9.82
CA VAL A 68 15.68 7.14 -9.44
C VAL A 68 17.01 7.85 -9.28
N SER A 69 17.24 8.90 -10.05
CA SER A 69 18.43 9.75 -9.87
C SER A 69 18.19 11.20 -10.28
N ARG A 70 19.05 12.10 -9.77
CA ARG A 70 19.08 13.51 -10.16
C ARG A 70 19.55 13.69 -11.61
N TYR A 71 20.50 12.87 -12.05
CA TYR A 71 21.12 12.95 -13.37
C TYR A 71 20.81 11.68 -14.17
N GLN A 72 20.54 11.85 -15.47
CA GLN A 72 20.47 10.73 -16.38
C GLN A 72 21.90 10.27 -16.71
N ARG A 73 22.12 8.95 -16.71
CA ARG A 73 23.38 8.34 -17.15
C ARG A 73 23.06 7.35 -18.26
N ASP A 74 23.89 7.31 -19.28
CA ASP A 74 23.73 6.39 -20.40
C ASP A 74 23.70 4.94 -19.89
N GLY A 75 22.77 4.14 -20.43
CA GLY A 75 22.51 2.76 -19.98
C GLY A 75 21.69 2.61 -18.70
N LEU A 76 21.29 3.69 -18.01
CA LEU A 76 20.34 3.66 -16.89
C LEU A 76 19.03 4.35 -17.28
N GLU A 77 17.89 3.68 -17.10
CA GLU A 77 16.59 4.28 -17.31
C GLU A 77 16.22 5.13 -16.09
N ARG A 78 16.01 6.43 -16.29
CA ARG A 78 15.65 7.35 -15.20
C ARG A 78 14.14 7.38 -15.00
N VAL A 79 13.67 6.95 -13.83
CA VAL A 79 12.28 7.11 -13.38
C VAL A 79 12.15 8.24 -12.37
N LYS A 80 10.95 8.84 -12.29
CA LYS A 80 10.65 9.90 -11.32
C LYS A 80 9.98 9.30 -10.09
N MET A 81 10.46 9.67 -8.90
CA MET A 81 9.78 9.36 -7.64
C MET A 81 9.21 10.63 -7.03
N THR A 82 7.93 10.60 -6.66
CA THR A 82 7.22 11.67 -5.97
C THR A 82 6.93 11.23 -4.54
N GLN A 83 7.24 12.09 -3.58
CA GLN A 83 7.02 11.85 -2.15
C GLN A 83 6.17 12.97 -1.54
N ASN A 84 5.32 12.63 -0.59
CA ASN A 84 4.54 13.58 0.19
C ASN A 84 4.64 13.21 1.67
N ALA A 85 5.08 14.16 2.50
CA ALA A 85 5.30 13.96 3.92
C ALA A 85 4.06 13.44 4.67
N ALA A 86 2.86 13.81 4.24
CA ALA A 86 1.60 13.39 4.84
C ALA A 86 1.15 11.96 4.45
N LYS A 87 1.78 11.37 3.43
CA LYS A 87 1.44 10.03 2.93
C LYS A 87 2.43 8.98 3.39
N ASP A 88 1.96 7.79 3.74
CA ASP A 88 2.82 6.67 4.19
C ASP A 88 3.52 5.92 3.04
N TYR A 89 3.42 6.45 1.82
CA TYR A 89 3.91 5.83 0.60
C TYR A 89 4.55 6.85 -0.35
N VAL A 90 5.24 6.32 -1.36
CA VAL A 90 5.85 7.06 -2.46
C VAL A 90 5.27 6.57 -3.78
N ILE A 91 5.24 7.44 -4.80
CA ILE A 91 4.84 7.06 -6.16
C ILE A 91 6.08 7.10 -7.05
N VAL A 92 6.28 6.06 -7.84
CA VAL A 92 7.29 5.99 -8.90
C VAL A 92 6.57 5.96 -10.23
N HIS A 93 6.95 6.88 -11.10
CA HIS A 93 6.38 7.07 -12.43
C HIS A 93 7.23 6.30 -13.44
N TYR A 94 6.79 5.09 -13.80
CA TYR A 94 7.39 4.30 -14.87
C TYR A 94 6.72 4.62 -16.21
N LEU A 95 7.33 4.20 -17.32
CA LEU A 95 6.76 4.36 -18.65
C LEU A 95 5.47 3.54 -18.85
N ASP A 96 5.35 2.39 -18.18
CA ASP A 96 4.19 1.50 -18.25
C ASP A 96 3.08 1.84 -17.23
N GLY A 97 3.31 2.85 -16.39
CA GLY A 97 2.34 3.39 -15.45
C GLY A 97 2.92 3.73 -14.08
N ASP A 98 2.10 4.39 -13.26
CA ASP A 98 2.48 4.71 -11.90
C ASP A 98 2.46 3.45 -11.02
N ARG A 99 3.45 3.35 -10.13
CA ARG A 99 3.46 2.39 -9.03
C ARG A 99 3.63 3.09 -7.70
N ALA A 100 2.96 2.60 -6.68
CA ALA A 100 3.06 3.11 -5.32
C ALA A 100 3.63 2.05 -4.38
N PHE A 101 4.49 2.49 -3.48
CA PHE A 101 5.21 1.65 -2.53
C PHE A 101 5.10 2.29 -1.15
N GLN A 102 4.88 1.49 -0.11
CA GLN A 102 5.08 1.97 1.26
C GLN A 102 6.51 2.49 1.38
N ARG A 103 6.73 3.49 2.24
CA ARG A 103 8.08 4.02 2.44
C ARG A 103 9.03 2.89 2.88
N PHE A 104 10.22 2.87 2.29
CA PHE A 104 11.25 1.88 2.56
C PHE A 104 12.60 2.56 2.79
N ASP A 105 13.42 1.95 3.63
CA ASP A 105 14.80 2.35 3.82
C ASP A 105 15.67 1.82 2.69
N THR A 106 16.79 2.49 2.44
CA THR A 106 17.77 2.05 1.45
C THR A 106 19.13 1.75 2.07
N THR A 107 19.89 0.86 1.44
CA THR A 107 21.30 0.58 1.75
C THR A 107 22.16 0.71 0.50
N ALA A 108 23.44 1.06 0.66
CA ALA A 108 24.38 1.17 -0.46
C ALA A 108 24.89 -0.21 -0.89
N THR A 109 25.07 -0.40 -2.21
CA THR A 109 25.70 -1.58 -2.81
C THR A 109 26.32 -1.22 -4.17
N VAL A 110 27.02 -2.18 -4.79
CA VAL A 110 27.60 -2.03 -6.13
C VAL A 110 26.77 -2.80 -7.15
N LEU A 111 26.22 -2.10 -8.13
CA LEU A 111 25.53 -2.70 -9.26
C LEU A 111 26.51 -2.94 -10.42
N SER A 112 26.54 -4.17 -10.93
CA SER A 112 27.17 -4.48 -12.22
C SER A 112 26.11 -4.45 -13.31
N TYR A 113 26.26 -3.60 -14.32
CA TYR A 113 25.30 -3.45 -15.42
C TYR A 113 26.01 -3.39 -16.77
N GLN A 114 25.27 -3.71 -17.83
CA GLN A 114 25.75 -3.70 -19.20
C GLN A 114 25.34 -2.40 -19.88
N GLU A 115 26.33 -1.69 -20.44
CA GLU A 115 26.16 -0.47 -21.22
C GLU A 115 26.88 -0.66 -22.56
N ASN A 116 26.14 -0.66 -23.67
CA ASN A 116 26.69 -0.84 -25.04
C ASN A 116 27.61 -2.07 -25.18
N GLY A 117 27.25 -3.19 -24.52
CA GLY A 117 28.05 -4.42 -24.54
C GLY A 117 29.22 -4.47 -23.55
N ILE A 118 29.45 -3.40 -22.78
CA ILE A 118 30.51 -3.30 -21.80
C ILE A 118 29.92 -3.42 -20.39
N VAL A 119 30.52 -4.27 -19.55
CA VAL A 119 30.14 -4.37 -18.14
C VAL A 119 30.76 -3.21 -17.36
N ARG A 120 29.91 -2.45 -16.67
CA ARG A 120 30.29 -1.34 -15.80
C ARG A 120 29.80 -1.56 -14.38
N ARG A 121 30.41 -0.84 -13.44
CA ARG A 121 30.06 -0.86 -12.02
C ARG A 121 29.70 0.53 -11.53
N ILE A 122 28.68 0.61 -10.69
CA ILE A 122 28.19 1.85 -10.11
C ILE A 122 27.72 1.62 -8.68
N ASN A 123 28.02 2.54 -7.78
CA ASN A 123 27.44 2.55 -6.44
C ASN A 123 25.97 2.99 -6.55
N VAL A 124 25.07 2.20 -5.99
CA VAL A 124 23.62 2.47 -5.96
C VAL A 124 23.08 2.30 -4.55
N LEU A 125 21.97 2.98 -4.27
CA LEU A 125 21.09 2.67 -3.16
C LEU A 125 20.06 1.62 -3.61
N VAL A 126 19.81 0.61 -2.78
CA VAL A 126 18.77 -0.41 -3.00
C VAL A 126 17.85 -0.47 -1.78
N PRO A 127 16.59 -0.90 -1.92
CA PRO A 127 15.74 -1.20 -0.77
C PRO A 127 16.46 -2.13 0.21
N LYS A 128 16.44 -1.78 1.50
CA LYS A 128 17.11 -2.54 2.56
C LYS A 128 16.55 -3.97 2.67
N ASN A 129 15.26 -4.14 2.39
CA ASN A 129 14.60 -5.43 2.28
C ASN A 129 14.13 -5.63 0.83
N ILE A 130 14.94 -6.32 0.03
CA ILE A 130 14.71 -6.52 -1.41
C ILE A 130 13.46 -7.38 -1.64
N SER A 131 13.33 -8.50 -0.93
CA SER A 131 12.17 -9.40 -1.04
C SER A 131 10.85 -8.70 -0.74
N ASP A 132 10.83 -7.86 0.30
CA ASP A 132 9.66 -7.04 0.64
C ASP A 132 9.31 -6.04 -0.48
N PHE A 133 10.31 -5.31 -0.98
CA PHE A 133 10.11 -4.37 -2.08
C PHE A 133 9.59 -5.06 -3.34
N ILE A 134 10.09 -6.24 -3.68
CA ILE A 134 9.61 -7.04 -4.82
C ILE A 134 8.15 -7.45 -4.61
N ARG A 135 7.76 -7.83 -3.40
CA ARG A 135 6.36 -8.13 -3.07
C ARG A 135 5.49 -6.88 -3.23
N GLN A 136 5.92 -5.73 -2.73
CA GLN A 136 5.24 -4.45 -2.95
C GLN A 136 5.13 -4.13 -4.46
N TYR A 137 6.18 -4.36 -5.24
CA TYR A 137 6.18 -4.12 -6.69
C TYR A 137 5.10 -4.93 -7.42
N ARG A 138 4.89 -6.20 -7.04
CA ARG A 138 3.85 -7.05 -7.65
C ARG A 138 2.45 -6.44 -7.50
N HIS A 139 2.18 -5.81 -6.35
CA HIS A 139 0.88 -5.19 -6.04
C HIS A 139 0.86 -3.67 -6.26
N GLY A 140 2.00 -3.10 -6.66
CA GLY A 140 2.23 -1.66 -6.59
C GLY A 140 1.58 -0.86 -7.71
N ARG A 141 1.00 -1.48 -8.74
CA ARG A 141 0.34 -0.75 -9.84
C ARG A 141 -0.70 0.20 -9.26
N PHE A 142 -0.50 1.50 -9.46
CA PHE A 142 -1.26 2.53 -8.77
C PHE A 142 -2.55 2.86 -9.52
N LEU A 143 -3.66 2.77 -8.81
CA LEU A 143 -4.98 3.17 -9.27
C LEU A 143 -5.43 4.40 -8.49
N LYS A 144 -5.92 5.40 -9.23
CA LYS A 144 -6.60 6.54 -8.63
C LYS A 144 -8.02 6.12 -8.24
N CYS A 145 -8.50 6.59 -7.09
CA CYS A 145 -9.92 6.55 -6.79
C CYS A 145 -10.71 7.32 -7.86
N GLY A 146 -11.97 6.96 -8.09
CA GLY A 146 -12.81 7.57 -9.12
C GLY A 146 -13.22 9.00 -8.77
N GLY A 147 -13.57 9.24 -7.50
CA GLY A 147 -14.04 10.56 -7.06
C GLY A 147 -15.30 11.00 -7.80
N VAL A 148 -16.25 10.08 -7.95
CA VAL A 148 -17.51 10.30 -8.67
C VAL A 148 -18.39 11.24 -7.85
N ASN A 149 -19.14 12.13 -8.52
CA ASN A 149 -20.13 12.94 -7.85
C ASN A 149 -21.28 12.05 -7.37
N VAL A 150 -21.34 11.77 -6.06
CA VAL A 150 -22.32 10.85 -5.49
C VAL A 150 -23.72 11.43 -5.60
N THR A 151 -24.54 10.83 -6.45
CA THR A 151 -25.97 11.16 -6.57
C THR A 151 -26.82 10.23 -5.69
N GLY A 152 -28.03 10.67 -5.34
CA GLY A 152 -29.01 9.84 -4.60
C GLY A 152 -28.82 9.80 -3.08
N ARG A 153 -27.76 10.41 -2.53
CA ARG A 153 -27.53 10.48 -1.08
C ARG A 153 -28.62 11.30 -0.39
N LEU A 154 -29.41 10.64 0.46
CA LEU A 154 -30.38 11.34 1.29
C LEU A 154 -29.65 12.09 2.43
N PRO A 155 -30.12 13.27 2.88
CA PRO A 155 -29.43 14.08 3.88
C PRO A 155 -29.06 13.33 5.17
N GLN A 156 -29.94 12.45 5.66
CA GLN A 156 -29.70 11.65 6.87
C GLN A 156 -28.51 10.68 6.75
N PHE A 157 -28.11 10.30 5.53
CA PHE A 157 -26.97 9.42 5.25
C PHE A 157 -25.67 10.18 4.97
N SER A 158 -25.68 11.49 5.17
CA SER A 158 -24.49 12.35 5.08
C SER A 158 -23.71 12.38 6.39
N ASN A 159 -24.34 12.00 7.51
CA ASN A 159 -23.70 11.94 8.81
C ASN A 159 -22.74 10.75 8.87
N ARG A 160 -21.51 11.03 9.30
CA ARG A 160 -20.44 10.05 9.35
C ARG A 160 -20.50 9.21 10.63
N ILE A 161 -20.65 7.90 10.49
CA ILE A 161 -20.62 6.92 11.58
C ILE A 161 -19.17 6.57 11.93
N ILE A 162 -18.36 6.20 10.92
CA ILE A 162 -16.93 5.92 11.08
C ILE A 162 -16.10 7.17 10.71
N PRO A 163 -15.36 7.79 11.64
CA PRO A 163 -14.59 9.00 11.38
C PRO A 163 -13.47 8.76 10.35
N LEU A 164 -13.07 9.80 9.61
CA LEU A 164 -12.03 9.66 8.58
C LEU A 164 -10.66 9.29 9.15
N SER A 165 -10.37 9.68 10.40
CA SER A 165 -9.17 9.26 11.12
C SER A 165 -9.09 7.75 11.35
N PHE A 166 -10.19 7.02 11.17
CA PHE A 166 -10.20 5.56 11.26
C PHE A 166 -9.34 4.89 10.17
N VAL A 167 -8.97 5.62 9.12
CA VAL A 167 -8.03 5.14 8.10
C VAL A 167 -6.67 4.70 8.67
N GLU A 168 -6.25 5.24 9.81
CA GLU A 168 -5.04 4.78 10.49
C GLU A 168 -5.18 3.31 10.94
N TYR A 169 -6.35 2.90 11.44
CA TYR A 169 -6.61 1.49 11.79
C TYR A 169 -6.67 0.57 10.57
N LEU A 170 -7.12 1.07 9.41
CA LEU A 170 -7.05 0.32 8.15
C LEU A 170 -5.59 0.09 7.74
N ALA A 171 -4.74 1.11 7.91
CA ALA A 171 -3.32 1.03 7.59
C ALA A 171 -2.59 0.08 8.57
N GLU A 172 -2.91 0.15 9.86
CA GLU A 172 -2.41 -0.78 10.87
C GLU A 172 -2.82 -2.23 10.57
N PHE A 173 -4.06 -2.46 10.11
CA PHE A 173 -4.52 -3.79 9.72
C PHE A 173 -3.80 -4.32 8.49
N ARG A 174 -3.62 -3.48 7.46
CA ARG A 174 -2.79 -3.79 6.28
C ARG A 174 -1.39 -4.21 6.72
N ASP A 175 -0.73 -3.44 7.59
CA ASP A 175 0.63 -3.73 8.05
C ASP A 175 0.70 -4.97 8.94
N LEU A 176 -0.33 -5.22 9.75
CA LEU A 176 -0.47 -6.46 10.52
C LEU A 176 -0.51 -7.68 9.59
N MET A 177 -1.42 -7.69 8.61
CA MET A 177 -1.57 -8.80 7.66
C MET A 177 -0.31 -8.98 6.81
N TRP A 178 0.33 -7.88 6.41
CA TRP A 178 1.56 -7.90 5.64
C TRP A 178 2.68 -8.66 6.35
N ARG A 179 2.85 -8.47 7.67
CA ARG A 179 3.83 -9.20 8.50
C ARG A 179 3.60 -10.71 8.54
N TYR A 180 2.35 -11.14 8.30
CA TYR A 180 1.97 -12.55 8.24
C TYR A 180 1.99 -13.11 6.81
N ASN A 181 2.66 -12.43 5.88
CA ASN A 181 2.73 -12.78 4.45
C ASN A 181 1.37 -12.81 3.74
N THR A 182 0.38 -12.09 4.26
CA THR A 182 -0.94 -11.94 3.65
C THR A 182 -1.14 -10.51 3.16
N THR A 183 -1.67 -10.35 1.96
CA THR A 183 -1.93 -9.03 1.36
C THR A 183 -3.41 -8.68 1.57
N ALA A 184 -3.70 -7.94 2.64
CA ALA A 184 -5.05 -7.45 2.88
C ALA A 184 -5.38 -6.30 1.91
N PHE A 185 -6.49 -6.43 1.20
CA PHE A 185 -7.02 -5.41 0.29
C PHE A 185 -8.43 -5.01 0.71
N ILE A 186 -8.83 -3.77 0.46
CA ILE A 186 -10.19 -3.33 0.79
C ILE A 186 -11.21 -3.97 -0.16
N LEU A 187 -12.35 -4.40 0.38
CA LEU A 187 -13.41 -5.10 -0.36
C LEU A 187 -14.78 -4.47 -0.03
N SER A 188 -15.85 -4.94 -0.69
CA SER A 188 -17.25 -4.61 -0.35
C SER A 188 -17.51 -3.11 -0.13
N GLY A 189 -18.10 -2.70 0.99
CA GLY A 189 -18.48 -1.31 1.25
C GLY A 189 -17.27 -0.37 1.35
N THR A 190 -16.13 -0.91 1.81
CA THR A 190 -14.88 -0.15 1.93
C THR A 190 -14.27 0.12 0.54
N LEU A 191 -14.29 -0.87 -0.36
CA LEU A 191 -13.87 -0.70 -1.75
C LEU A 191 -14.79 0.27 -2.50
N LEU A 192 -16.11 0.18 -2.28
CA LEU A 192 -17.09 1.09 -2.86
C LEU A 192 -16.81 2.54 -2.44
N GLY A 193 -16.60 2.78 -1.15
CA GLY A 193 -16.26 4.10 -0.63
C GLY A 193 -14.98 4.66 -1.24
N TRP A 194 -13.93 3.83 -1.32
CA TRP A 194 -12.68 4.23 -1.94
C TRP A 194 -12.88 4.58 -3.42
N ARG A 195 -13.53 3.71 -4.20
CA ARG A 195 -13.68 3.91 -5.64
C ARG A 195 -14.60 5.10 -5.95
N ARG A 196 -15.73 5.18 -5.27
CA ARG A 196 -16.78 6.17 -5.53
C ARG A 196 -16.46 7.53 -4.93
N GLU A 197 -15.97 7.58 -3.69
CA GLU A 197 -15.94 8.81 -2.89
C GLU A 197 -14.52 9.22 -2.49
N CYS A 198 -13.49 8.44 -2.87
CA CYS A 198 -12.12 8.61 -2.38
C CYS A 198 -12.06 8.66 -0.84
N SER A 199 -12.97 7.94 -0.17
CA SER A 199 -13.23 8.08 1.26
C SER A 199 -13.85 6.82 1.85
N ILE A 200 -14.12 6.84 3.15
CA ILE A 200 -15.00 5.86 3.80
C ILE A 200 -16.44 6.37 3.62
N ILE A 201 -17.38 5.51 3.22
CA ILE A 201 -18.79 5.89 3.06
C ILE A 201 -19.32 6.45 4.38
N PRO A 202 -19.97 7.63 4.43
CA PRO A 202 -20.34 8.26 5.69
C PRO A 202 -21.21 7.37 6.59
N HIS A 203 -22.19 6.69 6.01
CA HIS A 203 -23.17 5.88 6.74
C HIS A 203 -22.82 4.38 6.81
N THR A 204 -21.58 3.99 6.51
CA THR A 204 -21.13 2.60 6.74
C THR A 204 -20.96 2.34 8.23
N GLU A 205 -21.28 1.13 8.67
CA GLU A 205 -21.20 0.73 10.08
C GLU A 205 -19.96 -0.13 10.38
N ASP A 206 -19.36 -0.71 9.34
CA ASP A 206 -18.23 -1.63 9.37
C ASP A 206 -17.19 -1.33 8.27
N ILE A 207 -16.09 -2.06 8.33
CA ILE A 207 -14.97 -2.03 7.38
C ILE A 207 -14.72 -3.45 6.87
N ASP A 208 -14.51 -3.59 5.57
CA ASP A 208 -14.36 -4.87 4.89
C ASP A 208 -12.99 -4.97 4.23
N PHE A 209 -12.29 -6.05 4.54
CA PHE A 209 -11.07 -6.47 3.86
C PHE A 209 -11.27 -7.82 3.18
N GLY A 210 -10.56 -8.01 2.08
CA GLY A 210 -10.31 -9.29 1.46
C GLY A 210 -8.86 -9.74 1.67
N ALA A 211 -8.64 -11.05 1.64
CA ALA A 211 -7.33 -11.67 1.46
C ALA A 211 -7.47 -12.86 0.51
N LEU A 212 -6.46 -13.12 -0.33
CA LEU A 212 -6.46 -14.32 -1.17
C LEU A 212 -6.22 -15.56 -0.29
N ILE A 213 -6.98 -16.64 -0.48
CA ILE A 213 -6.77 -17.87 0.30
C ILE A 213 -5.40 -18.49 0.05
N GLU A 214 -4.82 -18.25 -1.13
CA GLU A 214 -3.46 -18.65 -1.48
C GLU A 214 -2.40 -18.00 -0.58
N GLU A 215 -2.72 -16.89 0.09
CA GLU A 215 -1.86 -16.20 1.06
C GLU A 215 -2.30 -16.44 2.52
N PHE A 216 -3.10 -17.48 2.77
CA PHE A 216 -3.54 -17.84 4.12
C PHE A 216 -2.36 -18.13 5.04
N SER A 217 -2.37 -17.50 6.21
CA SER A 217 -1.33 -17.65 7.23
C SER A 217 -1.87 -18.40 8.44
N GLU A 218 -1.43 -19.66 8.60
CA GLU A 218 -1.76 -20.47 9.77
C GLU A 218 -1.27 -19.79 11.07
N GLU A 219 -0.14 -19.09 11.02
CA GLU A 219 0.39 -18.36 12.18
C GLU A 219 -0.56 -17.24 12.61
N PHE A 220 -1.05 -16.43 11.66
CA PHE A 220 -2.05 -15.39 11.94
C PHE A 220 -3.34 -15.99 12.49
N TYR A 221 -3.81 -17.09 11.87
CA TYR A 221 -5.02 -17.78 12.29
C TYR A 221 -4.92 -18.34 13.72
N GLU A 222 -3.77 -18.90 14.10
CA GLU A 222 -3.52 -19.36 15.46
C GLU A 222 -3.42 -18.20 16.47
N LYS A 223 -2.83 -17.07 16.07
CA LYS A 223 -2.81 -15.85 16.91
C LYS A 223 -4.20 -15.29 17.16
N LEU A 224 -5.07 -15.34 16.15
CA LEU A 224 -6.48 -15.00 16.26
C LEU A 224 -7.18 -15.91 17.26
N LYS A 225 -7.10 -17.23 17.10
CA LYS A 225 -7.74 -18.21 18.02
C LYS A 225 -7.30 -18.07 19.48
N ARG A 226 -6.05 -17.67 19.71
CA ARG A 226 -5.53 -17.41 21.06
C ARG A 226 -5.92 -16.05 21.62
N ASN A 227 -6.70 -15.26 20.87
CA ASN A 227 -7.10 -13.90 21.22
C ASN A 227 -5.88 -13.03 21.61
N SER A 228 -4.80 -13.16 20.85
CA SER A 228 -3.50 -12.55 21.18
C SER A 228 -3.17 -11.31 20.35
N LEU A 229 -4.13 -10.87 19.52
CA LEU A 229 -4.06 -9.61 18.78
C LEU A 229 -4.66 -8.50 19.66
N ARG A 230 -3.83 -7.55 20.09
CA ARG A 230 -4.21 -6.56 21.12
C ARG A 230 -5.33 -5.63 20.65
N ASP A 231 -5.13 -5.00 19.51
CA ASP A 231 -6.00 -3.92 19.01
C ASP A 231 -7.11 -4.44 18.08
N PHE A 232 -6.86 -5.59 17.44
CA PHE A 232 -7.80 -6.27 16.55
C PHE A 232 -8.37 -7.49 17.27
N ARG A 233 -9.52 -7.32 17.93
CA ARG A 233 -10.12 -8.36 18.76
C ARG A 233 -11.05 -9.23 17.94
N PRO A 234 -10.78 -10.54 17.78
CA PRO A 234 -11.71 -11.41 17.07
C PRO A 234 -13.03 -11.54 17.85
N LYS A 235 -14.13 -11.66 17.11
CA LYS A 235 -15.50 -11.85 17.62
C LYS A 235 -16.07 -13.18 17.16
N TYR A 236 -15.96 -13.43 15.86
CA TYR A 236 -16.43 -14.66 15.24
C TYR A 236 -15.42 -15.12 14.20
N ILE A 237 -15.22 -16.44 14.12
CA ILE A 237 -14.72 -17.10 12.91
C ILE A 237 -15.91 -17.84 12.32
N LEU A 238 -16.21 -17.51 11.07
CA LEU A 238 -17.28 -18.08 10.29
C LEU A 238 -16.64 -18.91 9.17
N GLY A 239 -17.19 -20.08 8.90
CA GLY A 239 -16.62 -21.00 7.95
C GLY A 239 -15.32 -21.64 8.41
N ASN A 240 -14.51 -22.11 7.46
CA ASN A 240 -13.18 -22.65 7.72
C ASN A 240 -12.22 -22.39 6.53
N PRO A 241 -10.88 -22.48 6.75
CA PRO A 241 -9.89 -22.17 5.72
C PRO A 241 -10.04 -22.94 4.42
N ARG A 242 -10.67 -24.13 4.41
CA ARG A 242 -10.76 -24.96 3.21
C ARG A 242 -11.69 -24.39 2.15
N ASN A 243 -12.75 -23.68 2.56
CA ASN A 243 -13.79 -23.31 1.59
C ASN A 243 -14.70 -22.12 1.94
N SER A 244 -14.61 -21.50 3.13
CA SER A 244 -15.61 -20.48 3.49
C SER A 244 -15.19 -19.49 4.58
N LEU A 245 -13.89 -19.28 4.78
CA LEU A 245 -13.39 -18.52 5.91
C LEU A 245 -13.75 -17.02 5.83
N GLU A 246 -14.44 -16.56 6.87
CA GLU A 246 -14.69 -15.15 7.18
C GLU A 246 -14.34 -14.93 8.65
N ILE A 247 -13.65 -13.82 8.95
CA ILE A 247 -13.21 -13.48 10.30
C ILE A 247 -13.80 -12.12 10.65
N LYS A 248 -14.67 -12.10 11.66
CA LYS A 248 -15.26 -10.87 12.18
C LYS A 248 -14.48 -10.39 13.40
N MET A 249 -14.06 -9.14 13.38
CA MET A 249 -13.22 -8.52 14.40
C MET A 249 -13.80 -7.20 14.87
N THR A 250 -13.24 -6.66 15.95
CA THR A 250 -13.51 -5.32 16.43
C THR A 250 -12.20 -4.58 16.66
N VAL A 251 -12.09 -3.37 16.12
CA VAL A 251 -10.98 -2.44 16.35
C VAL A 251 -11.56 -1.06 16.68
N ALA A 252 -11.08 -0.44 17.76
CA ALA A 252 -11.61 0.82 18.28
C ALA A 252 -13.15 0.89 18.36
N ASN A 253 -13.78 -0.21 18.83
CA ASN A 253 -15.24 -0.38 18.94
C ASN A 253 -16.02 -0.32 17.61
N ARG A 254 -15.34 -0.52 16.47
CA ARG A 254 -15.98 -0.67 15.16
C ARG A 254 -15.76 -2.08 14.61
N PRO A 255 -16.76 -2.68 13.95
CA PRO A 255 -16.59 -3.96 13.27
C PRO A 255 -15.58 -3.84 12.12
N LEU A 256 -14.78 -4.89 11.96
CA LEU A 256 -13.91 -5.10 10.81
C LEU A 256 -14.06 -6.56 10.39
N ASP A 257 -14.44 -6.78 9.14
CA ASP A 257 -14.64 -8.11 8.57
C ASP A 257 -13.53 -8.41 7.56
N LEU A 258 -12.94 -9.60 7.69
CA LEU A 258 -11.93 -10.14 6.77
C LEU A 258 -12.52 -11.35 6.05
N PHE A 259 -12.71 -11.22 4.74
CA PHE A 259 -13.17 -12.28 3.86
C PHE A 259 -11.99 -12.93 3.14
N TYR A 260 -11.88 -14.26 3.21
CA TYR A 260 -10.96 -14.98 2.33
C TYR A 260 -11.60 -15.22 0.96
N VAL A 261 -10.84 -14.91 -0.08
CA VAL A 261 -11.25 -15.02 -1.48
C VAL A 261 -10.73 -16.33 -2.05
N TYR A 262 -11.65 -17.17 -2.50
CA TYR A 262 -11.37 -18.49 -3.05
C TYR A 262 -11.43 -18.47 -4.58
N PRO A 263 -10.43 -19.01 -5.27
CA PRO A 263 -10.47 -19.13 -6.72
C PRO A 263 -11.42 -20.25 -7.16
N ASN A 264 -12.31 -19.98 -8.11
CA ASN A 264 -13.04 -21.02 -8.83
C ASN A 264 -12.45 -21.15 -10.24
N ALA A 265 -11.57 -22.14 -10.41
CA ALA A 265 -10.88 -22.39 -11.69
C ALA A 265 -11.86 -22.79 -12.81
N SER A 266 -12.90 -23.56 -12.50
CA SER A 266 -13.86 -24.05 -13.50
C SER A 266 -14.69 -22.93 -14.15
N LYS A 267 -14.96 -21.87 -13.39
CA LYS A 267 -15.78 -20.72 -13.82
C LYS A 267 -14.96 -19.47 -14.13
N ASN A 268 -13.63 -19.53 -13.97
CA ASN A 268 -12.74 -18.37 -14.01
C ASN A 268 -13.27 -17.19 -13.16
N SER A 269 -13.68 -17.52 -11.93
CA SER A 269 -14.28 -16.58 -10.98
C SER A 269 -13.57 -16.63 -9.63
N SER A 270 -13.95 -15.74 -8.74
CA SER A 270 -13.57 -15.74 -7.33
C SER A 270 -14.82 -15.80 -6.46
N GLU A 271 -14.72 -16.39 -5.28
CA GLU A 271 -15.85 -16.55 -4.37
C GLU A 271 -15.44 -16.09 -2.96
N ILE A 272 -16.34 -15.39 -2.28
CA ILE A 272 -16.25 -15.19 -0.82
C ILE A 272 -17.49 -15.75 -0.18
N TYR A 273 -17.41 -15.98 1.13
CA TYR A 273 -18.47 -16.60 1.89
C TYR A 273 -18.87 -15.70 3.05
N GLY A 274 -20.17 -15.64 3.29
CA GLY A 274 -20.77 -14.96 4.45
C GLY A 274 -21.67 -15.93 5.22
N MET A 275 -22.24 -15.48 6.34
CA MET A 275 -23.12 -16.35 7.12
C MET A 275 -24.25 -15.60 7.82
N ARG A 276 -25.49 -16.10 7.64
CA ARG A 276 -26.59 -15.78 8.56
C ARG A 276 -26.54 -16.74 9.74
N TRP A 277 -25.68 -16.42 10.70
CA TRP A 277 -25.34 -17.33 11.80
C TRP A 277 -26.55 -17.81 12.63
N TRP A 278 -27.56 -16.95 12.85
CA TRP A 278 -28.80 -17.31 13.55
C TRP A 278 -29.53 -18.50 12.90
N TRP A 279 -29.45 -18.59 11.57
CA TRP A 279 -30.13 -19.61 10.76
C TRP A 279 -29.20 -20.73 10.30
N ARG A 280 -27.91 -20.65 10.64
CA ARG A 280 -26.84 -21.54 10.15
C ARG A 280 -26.83 -21.63 8.63
N GLU A 281 -27.16 -20.53 7.96
CA GLU A 281 -27.20 -20.43 6.49
C GLU A 281 -25.89 -19.81 5.99
N PRO A 282 -25.04 -20.59 5.30
CA PRO A 282 -23.91 -20.04 4.57
C PRO A 282 -24.42 -19.30 3.32
N LEU A 283 -23.75 -18.22 2.99
CA LEU A 283 -23.96 -17.43 1.78
C LEU A 283 -22.70 -17.48 0.93
N ARG A 284 -22.85 -17.58 -0.38
CA ARG A 284 -21.74 -17.50 -1.34
C ARG A 284 -21.94 -16.31 -2.25
N TYR A 285 -20.91 -15.49 -2.40
CA TYR A 285 -20.89 -14.37 -3.34
C TYR A 285 -19.89 -14.66 -4.45
N THR A 286 -20.32 -14.54 -5.71
CA THR A 286 -19.46 -14.83 -6.87
C THR A 286 -18.99 -13.53 -7.54
N TYR A 287 -17.68 -13.43 -7.77
CA TYR A 287 -17.04 -12.28 -8.38
C TYR A 287 -16.33 -12.68 -9.67
N PRO A 288 -16.15 -11.74 -10.62
CA PRO A 288 -15.10 -11.84 -11.63
C PRO A 288 -13.77 -12.17 -10.96
N ARG A 289 -12.90 -12.93 -11.63
CA ARG A 289 -11.64 -13.38 -11.04
C ARG A 289 -10.84 -12.23 -10.40
N ILE A 290 -10.62 -12.33 -9.09
CA ILE A 290 -9.73 -11.49 -8.30
C ILE A 290 -8.44 -12.28 -8.12
N ARG A 291 -7.38 -11.87 -8.80
CA ARG A 291 -6.05 -12.50 -8.73
C ARG A 291 -4.96 -11.43 -8.59
N ASP A 292 -5.09 -10.39 -9.40
CA ASP A 292 -4.11 -9.32 -9.45
C ASP A 292 -4.60 -8.18 -8.53
N LEU A 293 -3.75 -7.80 -7.59
CA LEU A 293 -4.00 -6.68 -6.68
C LEU A 293 -3.18 -5.46 -7.11
N CYS A 294 -3.73 -4.30 -6.82
CA CYS A 294 -3.23 -2.99 -7.17
C CYS A 294 -3.17 -2.11 -5.91
N ALA A 295 -2.48 -0.99 -5.99
CA ALA A 295 -2.36 -0.03 -4.90
C ALA A 295 -3.23 1.20 -5.15
N GLY A 296 -3.76 1.81 -4.09
CA GLY A 296 -4.57 3.01 -4.15
C GLY A 296 -4.36 3.92 -2.94
N ASP A 297 -4.68 5.20 -3.09
CA ASP A 297 -4.69 6.14 -1.98
C ASP A 297 -6.06 6.14 -1.30
N LEU A 298 -6.10 5.86 0.00
CA LEU A 298 -7.25 6.15 0.84
C LEU A 298 -6.81 7.15 1.90
N LEU A 299 -7.20 8.42 1.73
CA LEU A 299 -6.96 9.49 2.70
C LEU A 299 -5.48 9.62 3.12
N GLY A 300 -4.56 9.46 2.17
CA GLY A 300 -3.11 9.53 2.42
C GLY A 300 -2.48 8.26 2.99
N ARG A 301 -3.21 7.15 3.03
CA ARG A 301 -2.67 5.82 3.34
C ARG A 301 -2.75 4.90 2.13
N LEU A 302 -1.68 4.15 1.87
CA LEU A 302 -1.65 3.17 0.79
C LEU A 302 -2.58 1.99 1.13
N MET A 303 -3.55 1.70 0.28
CA MET A 303 -4.38 0.50 0.42
C MET A 303 -4.21 -0.39 -0.80
N TYR A 304 -4.35 -1.70 -0.61
CA TYR A 304 -4.47 -2.62 -1.73
C TYR A 304 -5.93 -2.74 -2.15
N VAL A 305 -6.16 -2.91 -3.45
CA VAL A 305 -7.47 -3.06 -4.08
C VAL A 305 -7.40 -4.15 -5.16
N PRO A 306 -8.51 -4.80 -5.53
CA PRO A 306 -8.55 -5.61 -6.75
C PRO A 306 -8.16 -4.75 -7.96
N CYS A 307 -7.35 -5.27 -8.88
CA CYS A 307 -7.00 -4.50 -10.09
C CYS A 307 -8.18 -4.27 -11.05
N ASN A 308 -9.25 -5.06 -10.93
CA ASN A 308 -10.49 -5.02 -11.70
C ASN A 308 -11.66 -4.43 -10.89
N VAL A 309 -11.41 -3.37 -10.10
CA VAL A 309 -12.34 -2.72 -9.16
C VAL A 309 -13.78 -2.63 -9.67
N ASP A 310 -14.00 -1.99 -10.83
CA ASP A 310 -15.35 -1.69 -11.32
C ASP A 310 -16.17 -2.95 -11.58
N LYS A 311 -15.52 -4.05 -12.01
CA LYS A 311 -16.17 -5.35 -12.22
C LYS A 311 -16.52 -6.05 -10.89
N VAL A 312 -15.68 -5.87 -9.87
CA VAL A 312 -15.94 -6.39 -8.52
C VAL A 312 -17.13 -5.63 -7.92
N LEU A 313 -17.17 -4.30 -8.05
CA LEU A 313 -18.29 -3.48 -7.57
C LEU A 313 -19.59 -3.73 -8.34
N GLU A 314 -19.53 -3.92 -9.66
CA GLU A 314 -20.73 -4.28 -10.46
C GLU A 314 -21.31 -5.62 -9.99
N ALA A 315 -20.48 -6.57 -9.59
CA ALA A 315 -20.95 -7.85 -9.06
C ALA A 315 -21.71 -7.67 -7.72
N ASP A 316 -21.18 -6.84 -6.81
CA ASP A 316 -21.80 -6.61 -5.50
C ASP A 316 -23.06 -5.75 -5.56
N TYR A 317 -22.99 -4.63 -6.27
CA TYR A 317 -23.96 -3.54 -6.16
C TYR A 317 -24.81 -3.35 -7.41
N GLY A 318 -24.49 -4.05 -8.51
CA GLY A 318 -25.09 -3.88 -9.82
C GLY A 318 -24.44 -2.75 -10.63
N ARG A 319 -24.94 -2.53 -11.86
CA ARG A 319 -24.38 -1.56 -12.81
C ARG A 319 -24.44 -0.10 -12.37
N ASP A 320 -25.32 0.21 -11.43
CA ASP A 320 -25.57 1.54 -10.87
C ASP A 320 -24.91 1.70 -9.49
N TRP A 321 -23.81 0.99 -9.23
CA TRP A 321 -23.05 1.08 -7.97
C TRP A 321 -22.57 2.50 -7.63
N GLU A 322 -22.43 3.37 -8.64
CA GLU A 322 -22.10 4.78 -8.48
C GLU A 322 -23.21 5.62 -7.82
N VAL A 323 -24.46 5.14 -7.85
CA VAL A 323 -25.60 5.78 -7.20
C VAL A 323 -25.67 5.35 -5.74
N ASP A 324 -25.83 6.31 -4.83
CA ASP A 324 -25.95 5.98 -3.41
C ASP A 324 -27.29 5.28 -3.13
N LYS A 325 -27.20 4.07 -2.60
CA LYS A 325 -28.37 3.26 -2.21
C LYS A 325 -28.36 3.13 -0.69
N PRO A 326 -29.34 3.70 0.01
CA PRO A 326 -29.33 3.68 1.46
C PRO A 326 -29.53 2.27 2.01
N THR A 327 -28.67 1.87 2.95
CA THR A 327 -28.82 0.67 3.77
C THR A 327 -29.89 0.93 4.83
N ASN A 328 -31.17 0.90 4.44
CA ASN A 328 -32.29 1.02 5.38
C ASN A 328 -33.28 -0.11 5.18
N ALA A 329 -33.56 -0.83 6.27
CA ALA A 329 -34.59 -1.87 6.34
C ALA A 329 -35.99 -1.38 5.89
N LYS A 330 -36.25 -0.07 5.88
CA LYS A 330 -37.51 0.52 5.42
C LYS A 330 -37.58 0.75 3.90
N THR A 331 -36.45 0.95 3.22
CA THR A 331 -36.42 1.24 1.77
C THR A 331 -35.99 0.05 0.93
N ASN A 332 -35.37 -0.98 1.52
CA ASN A 332 -34.85 -2.16 0.80
C ASN A 332 -33.89 -1.81 -0.37
N ALA A 333 -33.29 -0.62 -0.39
CA ALA A 333 -32.53 -0.14 -1.54
C ALA A 333 -31.20 -0.90 -1.72
N TYR A 334 -30.59 -1.34 -0.60
CA TYR A 334 -29.48 -2.30 -0.57
C TYR A 334 -29.61 -3.19 0.66
N THR A 335 -29.34 -4.48 0.51
CA THR A 335 -29.20 -5.43 1.62
C THR A 335 -28.13 -6.43 1.25
N TRP A 336 -27.10 -6.55 2.09
CA TRP A 336 -25.91 -7.36 1.82
C TRP A 336 -26.25 -8.83 1.52
N ASP A 337 -27.30 -9.38 2.12
CA ASP A 337 -27.74 -10.77 1.95
C ASP A 337 -28.84 -10.93 0.87
N ARG A 338 -28.95 -9.96 -0.04
CA ARG A 338 -29.89 -9.95 -1.19
C ARG A 338 -29.25 -9.36 -2.45
N THR A 339 -27.92 -9.38 -2.54
CA THR A 339 -27.21 -8.87 -3.72
C THR A 339 -27.34 -9.81 -4.92
N PRO A 340 -27.21 -9.31 -6.16
CA PRO A 340 -27.38 -10.13 -7.37
C PRO A 340 -26.36 -11.28 -7.50
N ASN A 341 -25.18 -11.14 -6.90
CA ASN A 341 -24.09 -12.13 -6.94
C ASN A 341 -24.16 -13.18 -5.81
N MET A 342 -25.17 -13.11 -4.94
CA MET A 342 -25.27 -13.93 -3.74
C MET A 342 -26.18 -15.16 -3.94
N GLU A 343 -25.74 -16.29 -3.40
CA GLU A 343 -26.49 -17.53 -3.34
C GLU A 343 -26.55 -18.05 -1.89
N VAL A 344 -27.75 -18.45 -1.44
CA VAL A 344 -27.94 -19.13 -0.16
C VAL A 344 -27.59 -20.61 -0.34
N LEU A 345 -26.66 -21.11 0.46
CA LEU A 345 -26.24 -22.51 0.45
C LEU A 345 -27.03 -23.34 1.47
N PRO A 346 -27.00 -24.70 1.37
CA PRO A 346 -27.64 -25.56 2.34
C PRO A 346 -27.18 -25.27 3.78
N ARG A 347 -28.14 -25.27 4.71
CA ARG A 347 -27.87 -25.02 6.13
C ARG A 347 -26.94 -26.07 6.71
N TYR A 348 -26.01 -25.63 7.56
CA TYR A 348 -25.22 -26.56 8.35
C TYR A 348 -26.11 -27.29 9.36
N ASN A 349 -25.98 -28.62 9.41
CA ASN A 349 -26.66 -29.40 10.42
C ASN A 349 -25.99 -29.22 11.80
N GLY A 350 -26.63 -29.71 12.87
CA GLY A 350 -26.12 -29.53 14.23
C GLY A 350 -24.76 -30.17 14.50
N THR A 351 -24.39 -31.21 13.75
CA THR A 351 -23.10 -31.91 13.89
C THR A 351 -21.99 -31.17 13.15
N GLU A 352 -22.30 -30.53 12.03
CA GLU A 352 -21.34 -29.77 11.22
C GLU A 352 -21.08 -28.37 11.80
N TRP A 353 -22.11 -27.74 12.39
CA TRP A 353 -22.06 -26.34 12.85
C TRP A 353 -20.82 -25.97 13.67
N PRO A 354 -20.37 -26.78 14.66
CA PRO A 354 -19.17 -26.45 15.44
C PRO A 354 -17.88 -26.34 14.62
N ASN A 355 -17.83 -26.91 13.41
CA ASN A 355 -16.67 -26.82 12.51
C ASN A 355 -16.66 -25.55 11.64
N TYR A 356 -17.77 -24.80 11.61
CA TYR A 356 -17.97 -23.63 10.75
C TYR A 356 -18.34 -22.36 11.54
N PHE A 357 -18.40 -22.44 12.87
CA PHE A 357 -18.71 -21.29 13.73
C PHE A 357 -17.93 -21.37 15.02
N TYR A 358 -17.17 -20.31 15.30
CA TYR A 358 -16.45 -20.13 16.54
C TYR A 358 -16.65 -18.71 17.05
N GLN A 359 -16.94 -18.58 18.35
CA GLN A 359 -17.19 -17.31 19.03
C GLN A 359 -16.17 -17.13 20.16
N PHE A 360 -15.62 -15.93 20.28
CA PHE A 360 -14.58 -15.55 21.25
C PHE A 360 -15.13 -14.98 22.56
#